data_AF-A0AA43KWR0-F1
#
_entry.id   AF-A0AA43KWR0-F1
#
_cell.length_a   1.000
_cell.length_b   1.000
_cell.length_c   1.000
_cell.angle_alpha   90.00
_cell.angle_beta   90.00
_cell.angle_gamma   90.00
#
_symmetry.space_group_name_H-M   'P 1'
#
loop_
_entity.id
_entity.type
_entity.pdbx_description
1 polymer ?
#
loop_
_entity_poly.entity_id
_entity_poly.type
_entity_poly.pdbx_seq_one_letter_code
_entity_poly.pdbx_strand_id
1 'polypeptide(L)' 'MKHILSFISNNKAILTGMLLGLIAGYVYWYYFSCYWGTYPMSAECWVNCCYGTISGGFLASLIKKDM' A
#
# COMPACT_ATOMS: atom_id res chain seq x y z
N MET A 1 -2.63 14.20 -21.65
CA MET A 1 -3.22 14.28 -20.29
C MET A 1 -4.55 13.54 -20.12
N LYS A 2 -5.50 13.61 -21.08
CA LYS A 2 -6.83 12.94 -20.97
C LYS A 2 -6.78 11.42 -20.71
N HIS A 3 -5.79 10.72 -21.28
CA HIS A 3 -5.61 9.27 -21.11
C HIS A 3 -5.26 8.87 -19.66
N ILE A 4 -4.42 9.64 -18.99
CA ILE A 4 -3.95 9.34 -17.62
C ILE A 4 -5.10 9.55 -16.61
N LEU A 5 -5.87 10.63 -16.79
CA LEU A 5 -7.05 10.88 -15.97
C LEU A 5 -8.13 9.80 -16.13
N SER A 6 -8.33 9.30 -17.35
CA SER A 6 -9.26 8.18 -17.59
C SER A 6 -8.77 6.90 -16.90
N PHE A 7 -7.47 6.62 -16.93
CA PHE A 7 -6.88 5.46 -16.27
C PHE A 7 -7.02 5.52 -14.75
N ILE A 8 -6.73 6.69 -14.16
CA ILE A 8 -6.93 6.97 -12.74
C ILE A 8 -8.40 6.82 -12.36
N SER A 9 -9.32 7.31 -13.20
CA SER A 9 -10.75 7.23 -12.92
C SER A 9 -11.30 5.80 -12.95
N ASN A 10 -10.76 4.95 -13.81
CA ASN A 10 -11.16 3.54 -13.90
C ASN A 10 -10.57 2.68 -12.77
N ASN A 11 -9.43 3.07 -12.20
CA ASN A 11 -8.73 2.32 -11.14
C ASN A 11 -8.74 3.03 -9.79
N LYS A 12 -9.71 3.93 -9.55
CA LYS A 12 -9.84 4.66 -8.28
C LYS A 12 -9.83 3.74 -7.05
N ALA A 13 -10.55 2.62 -7.11
CA ALA A 13 -10.61 1.64 -6.01
C ALA A 13 -9.23 1.08 -5.65
N ILE A 14 -8.41 0.75 -6.65
CA ILE A 14 -7.05 0.21 -6.45
C ILE A 14 -6.13 1.29 -5.89
N LEU A 15 -6.22 2.51 -6.42
CA LEU A 15 -5.48 3.68 -5.92
C LEU A 15 -5.82 4.01 -4.46
N THR A 16 -7.10 3.95 -4.09
CA THR A 16 -7.52 4.15 -2.70
C THR A 16 -7.03 3.02 -1.80
N GLY A 17 -7.00 1.77 -2.29
CA GLY A 17 -6.43 0.64 -1.56
C GLY A 17 -4.93 0.76 -1.33
N MET A 18 -4.19 1.21 -2.35
CA MET A 18 -2.76 1.52 -2.24
C MET A 18 -2.49 2.61 -1.21
N LEU A 19 -3.27 3.70 -1.22
CA LEU A 19 -3.17 4.79 -0.23
C LEU A 19 -3.47 4.32 1.19
N LEU A 20 -4.55 3.55 1.38
CA LEU A 20 -4.90 2.98 2.68
C LEU A 20 -3.81 2.03 3.18
N GLY A 21 -3.27 1.19 2.29
CA GLY A 21 -2.17 0.28 2.59
C GLY A 21 -0.87 1.01 2.95
N LEU A 22 -0.57 2.13 2.28
CA LEU A 22 0.58 2.99 2.62
C LEU A 22 0.45 3.59 4.02
N ILE A 23 -0.74 4.11 4.36
CA ILE A 23 -1.01 4.65 5.70
C ILE A 23 -0.91 3.56 6.76
N ALA A 24 -1.47 2.37 6.49
CA ALA A 24 -1.37 1.23 7.40
C ALA A 24 0.09 0.77 7.60
N GLY A 25 0.89 0.73 6.52
CA GLY A 25 2.32 0.41 6.58
C GLY A 25 3.13 1.46 7.35
N TYR A 26 2.78 2.74 7.20
CA TYR A 26 3.38 3.83 7.98
C TYR A 26 3.04 3.74 9.47
N VAL A 27 1.77 3.49 9.80
CA VAL A 27 1.32 3.30 11.20
C VAL A 27 2.02 2.09 11.81
N TYR A 28 2.11 0.98 11.07
CA TYR A 28 2.83 -0.22 11.51
C TYR A 28 4.30 0.08 11.78
N TRP A 29 4.96 0.83 10.88
CA TRP A 29 6.32 1.30 11.10
C TRP A 29 6.43 2.20 12.34
N TYR A 30 5.53 3.17 12.53
CA TYR A 30 5.62 4.12 13.63
C TYR A 30 5.48 3.47 15.02
N TYR A 31 4.58 2.48 15.16
CA TYR A 31 4.32 1.85 16.47
C TYR A 31 5.11 0.56 16.72
N PHE A 32 5.44 -0.21 15.68
CA PHE A 32 6.01 -1.56 15.80
C PHE A 32 7.39 -1.71 15.16
N SER A 33 8.04 -0.63 14.70
CA SER A 33 9.40 -0.74 14.17
C SER A 33 10.37 -1.22 15.23
N CYS A 34 10.92 -2.41 14.98
CA CYS A 34 11.87 -3.06 15.83
C CYS A 34 13.23 -3.03 15.11
N TYR A 35 14.24 -2.40 15.72
CA TYR A 35 15.61 -2.35 15.19
C TYR A 35 16.37 -3.64 15.55
N TRP A 36 15.81 -4.80 15.21
CA TRP A 36 16.41 -6.09 15.56
C TRP A 36 16.63 -6.90 14.29
N GLY A 37 17.90 -7.16 13.98
CA GLY A 37 18.43 -7.66 12.71
C GLY A 37 17.98 -9.06 12.24
N THR A 38 16.87 -9.57 12.75
CA THR A 38 16.26 -10.84 12.35
C THR A 38 14.86 -10.67 11.75
N TYR A 39 14.27 -9.46 11.81
CA TYR A 39 12.96 -9.19 11.23
C TYR A 39 13.07 -8.75 9.76
N PRO A 40 12.32 -9.35 8.82
CA PRO A 40 12.35 -8.95 7.41
C PRO A 40 11.69 -7.58 7.16
N MET A 41 10.90 -7.07 8.12
CA MET A 41 10.46 -5.68 8.12
C MET A 41 11.54 -4.81 8.74
N SER A 42 12.34 -4.21 7.87
CA SER A 42 13.42 -3.29 8.23
C SER A 42 12.87 -2.12 9.07
N ALA A 43 13.69 -1.55 9.94
CA ALA A 43 13.38 -0.30 10.65
C ALA A 43 13.30 0.93 9.71
N GLU A 44 13.40 0.71 8.40
CA GLU A 44 13.30 1.69 7.35
C GLU A 44 11.84 1.88 6.94
N CYS A 45 11.33 3.11 7.06
CA CYS A 45 9.95 3.47 6.73
C CYS A 45 9.57 3.06 5.30
N TRP A 46 10.53 3.13 4.36
CA TRP A 46 10.30 2.81 2.96
C TRP A 46 9.89 1.35 2.74
N VAL A 47 10.47 0.40 3.49
CA VAL A 47 10.17 -1.03 3.33
C VAL A 47 8.73 -1.32 3.74
N ASN A 48 8.32 -0.81 4.92
CA ASN A 48 6.99 -1.04 5.46
C ASN A 48 5.90 -0.31 4.65
N CYS A 49 6.20 0.92 4.19
CA CYS A 49 5.29 1.66 3.31
C CYS A 49 5.13 0.98 1.94
N CYS A 50 6.21 0.51 1.31
CA CYS A 50 6.13 -0.24 0.05
C CYS A 50 5.32 -1.53 0.23
N TYR A 51 5.60 -2.28 1.30
CA TYR A 51 4.88 -3.52 1.57
C TYR A 51 3.38 -3.27 1.80
N GLY A 52 3.04 -2.25 2.59
CA GLY A 52 1.67 -1.79 2.81
C GLY A 52 0.98 -1.34 1.53
N THR A 53 1.67 -0.58 0.68
CA THR A 53 1.13 -0.09 -0.60
C THR A 53 0.83 -1.25 -1.55
N ILE A 54 1.77 -2.20 -1.70
CA ILE A 54 1.62 -3.36 -2.59
C ILE A 54 0.48 -4.25 -2.10
N SER A 55 0.45 -4.56 -0.80
CA SER A 55 -0.61 -5.40 -0.20
C SER A 55 -1.99 -4.73 -0.26
N GLY A 56 -2.09 -3.44 0.04
CA GLY A 56 -3.33 -2.67 -0.07
C GLY A 56 -3.84 -2.54 -1.51
N GLY A 57 -2.94 -2.34 -2.48
CA GLY A 57 -3.28 -2.36 -3.90
C GLY A 57 -3.74 -3.73 -4.39
N PHE A 58 -3.10 -4.80 -3.91
CA PHE A 58 -3.46 -6.18 -4.23
C PHE A 58 -4.85 -6.54 -3.68
N LEU A 59 -5.12 -6.22 -2.41
CA LEU A 59 -6.44 -6.41 -1.79
C LEU A 59 -7.54 -5.65 -2.54
N ALA A 60 -7.30 -4.38 -2.89
CA ALA A 60 -8.28 -3.61 -3.66
C ALA A 60 -8.46 -4.14 -5.09
N SER A 61 -7.42 -4.74 -5.69
CA SER A 61 -7.52 -5.41 -6.98
C SER A 61 -8.33 -6.70 -6.92
N LEU A 62 -8.21 -7.48 -5.84
CA LEU A 62 -9.05 -8.65 -5.57
C LEU A 62 -10.51 -8.22 -5.41
N ILE A 63 -10.79 -7.24 -4.56
CA ILE A 63 -12.15 -6.74 -4.31
C ILE A 63 -12.80 -6.20 -5.59
N LYS A 64 -12.05 -5.48 -6.44
CA LYS A 64 -12.57 -4.99 -7.73
C LYS A 64 -12.89 -6.13 -8.71
N LYS A 65 -12.19 -7.26 -8.63
CA LYS A 65 -12.43 -8.40 -9.52
C LYS A 65 -13.70 -9.18 -9.15
N ASP A 66 -14.11 -9.13 -7.89
CA ASP A 66 -15.31 -9.80 -7.37
C ASP A 66 -16.57 -8.91 -7.36
N MET A 67 -16.45 -7.61 -7.70
CA MET A 67 -17.56 -6.65 -7.82
C MET A 67 -17.99 -6.41 -9.27
#